data_AF-A0A845YXP2-F1
#
_entry.id   AF-A0A845YXP2-F1
#
_cell.length_a   1.000
_cell.length_b   1.000
_cell.length_c   1.000
_cell.angle_alpha   90.00
_cell.angle_beta   90.00
_cell.angle_gamma   90.00
#
_symmetry.space_group_name_H-M   'P 1'
#
loop_
_entity.id
_entity.type
_entity.pdbx_description
1 polymer ?
#
loop_
_entity_poly.entity_id
_entity_poly.type
_entity_poly.pdbx_seq_one_letter_code
_entity_poly.pdbx_strand_id
1 'polypeptide(L)'
;MCESWFSTKLNFLPNGKWLRTSFPSSIVSQPGCMDYESIHLKSQKIRIYPEKSLHQIWKKWLAASRYCFNQAIAYQRKHGLISKYDLRKVVLNSESLPDWIKESPYHLKVNAIYDANAAFKTSRKSGTKQPICGKFRSVRDRIQSIKFRVEDFKKGTWLPSVMFMIKYPSIRTNSYY
;
A
#
# COMPACT_ATOMS: atom_id res chain seq x y z
N MET A 1 31.52 32.12 12.32
CA MET A 1 31.03 31.17 11.30
C MET A 1 31.17 29.79 11.90
N CYS A 2 30.06 29.11 12.19
CA CYS A 2 30.07 27.78 12.82
C CYS A 2 29.99 26.71 11.74
N GLU A 3 31.03 25.88 11.64
CA GLU A 3 31.04 24.72 10.75
C GLU A 3 30.24 23.55 11.35
N SER A 4 29.46 22.91 10.48
CA SER A 4 28.45 21.89 10.76
C SER A 4 29.09 20.53 11.10
N TRP A 5 28.61 19.89 12.17
CA TRP A 5 29.12 18.64 12.76
C TRP A 5 28.84 17.35 11.94
N PHE A 6 28.03 17.40 10.88
CA PHE A 6 27.64 16.16 10.17
C PHE A 6 28.48 15.93 8.90
N SER A 7 29.63 15.27 9.05
CA SER A 7 30.36 14.65 7.94
C SER A 7 30.54 13.15 8.20
N THR A 8 29.78 12.32 7.50
CA THR A 8 29.90 10.86 7.57
C THR A 8 30.82 10.39 6.43
N LYS A 9 32.05 9.96 6.76
CA LYS A 9 32.95 9.29 5.82
C LYS A 9 32.66 7.79 5.79
N LEU A 10 32.41 7.23 4.60
CA LEU A 10 32.31 5.77 4.37
C LEU A 10 33.72 5.21 4.12
N ASN A 11 34.20 4.37 5.04
CA ASN A 11 35.45 3.63 4.85
C ASN A 11 35.13 2.16 4.53
N PHE A 12 35.57 1.68 3.37
CA PHE A 12 35.60 0.24 3.06
C PHE A 12 37.02 -0.26 3.28
N LEU A 13 37.17 -1.31 4.09
CA LEU A 13 38.45 -1.99 4.29
C LEU A 13 38.72 -2.93 3.10
N PRO A 14 39.89 -2.87 2.45
CA PRO A 14 40.29 -3.88 1.49
C PRO A 14 40.66 -5.17 2.24
N ASN A 15 39.90 -6.24 2.01
CA ASN A 15 40.20 -7.56 2.54
C ASN A 15 41.37 -8.18 1.76
N GLY A 16 42.45 -8.51 2.45
CA GLY A 16 43.62 -9.17 1.88
C GLY A 16 43.89 -10.52 2.54
N LYS A 17 43.78 -11.58 1.71
CA LYS A 17 44.75 -12.71 1.56
C LYS A 17 44.78 -13.78 2.69
N TRP A 18 44.70 -15.12 2.51
CA TRP A 18 44.73 -16.14 1.43
C TRP A 18 44.09 -17.46 1.98
N LEU A 19 43.61 -18.45 1.20
CA LEU A 19 44.39 -19.51 0.49
C LEU A 19 43.57 -20.23 -0.60
N ARG A 20 44.33 -20.82 -1.52
CA ARG A 20 44.00 -21.27 -2.89
C ARG A 20 43.79 -22.79 -2.94
N THR A 21 42.72 -23.24 -3.61
CA THR A 21 42.65 -24.58 -4.23
C THR A 21 42.08 -24.43 -5.65
N SER A 22 42.85 -24.91 -6.61
CA SER A 22 42.73 -24.75 -8.06
C SER A 22 41.62 -25.59 -8.70
N PHE A 23 41.01 -25.10 -9.79
CA PHE A 23 40.50 -25.87 -10.96
C PHE A 23 40.41 -24.92 -12.19
N PRO A 24 40.39 -25.43 -13.44
CA PRO A 24 41.09 -24.87 -14.59
C PRO A 24 40.35 -23.72 -15.30
N SER A 25 41.14 -22.89 -15.96
CA SER A 25 40.74 -21.75 -16.80
C SER A 25 39.70 -22.10 -17.86
N SER A 26 38.57 -21.40 -17.84
CA SER A 26 37.74 -21.16 -19.03
C SER A 26 37.87 -19.68 -19.39
N ILE A 27 38.45 -19.38 -20.55
CA ILE A 27 38.42 -18.04 -21.12
C ILE A 27 36.99 -17.81 -21.61
N VAL A 28 36.25 -16.95 -20.91
CA VAL A 28 35.04 -16.33 -21.44
C VAL A 28 35.41 -14.88 -21.76
N SER A 29 35.38 -14.55 -23.04
CA SER A 29 35.43 -13.18 -23.54
C SER A 29 34.31 -12.37 -22.88
N GLN A 30 34.62 -11.15 -22.43
CA GLN A 30 33.60 -10.24 -21.93
C GLN A 30 32.56 -9.95 -23.01
N PRO A 31 31.26 -10.19 -22.78
CA PRO A 31 30.24 -9.47 -23.50
C PRO A 31 30.33 -8.00 -23.06
N GLY A 32 30.43 -7.11 -24.04
CA GLY A 32 30.39 -5.66 -23.82
C GLY A 32 29.21 -5.31 -22.92
N CYS A 33 29.50 -4.45 -21.94
CA CYS A 33 28.60 -3.86 -20.98
C CYS A 33 27.16 -3.75 -21.52
N MET A 34 26.30 -4.67 -21.09
CA MET A 34 24.87 -4.60 -21.33
C MET A 34 24.34 -3.29 -20.77
N ASP A 35 23.68 -2.56 -21.67
CA ASP A 35 22.59 -1.62 -21.53
C ASP A 35 22.22 -1.19 -20.10
N TYR A 36 22.16 0.14 -19.92
CA TYR A 36 21.40 0.80 -18.85
C TYR A 36 19.91 0.46 -19.00
N GLU A 37 19.52 -0.79 -18.75
CA GLU A 37 18.13 -1.13 -18.53
C GLU A 37 17.72 -0.55 -17.19
N SER A 38 17.06 0.61 -17.25
CA SER A 38 16.37 1.16 -16.09
C SER A 38 15.35 0.11 -15.62
N ILE A 39 15.60 -0.49 -14.46
CA ILE A 39 14.70 -1.46 -13.84
C ILE A 39 13.42 -0.71 -13.47
N HIS A 40 12.41 -0.71 -14.35
CA HIS A 40 11.10 -0.12 -14.10
C HIS A 40 10.39 -0.92 -12.99
N LEU A 41 10.67 -0.59 -11.73
CA LEU A 41 9.96 -1.15 -10.59
C LEU A 41 8.48 -0.71 -10.67
N LYS A 42 7.58 -1.69 -10.75
CA LYS A 42 6.13 -1.48 -10.76
C LYS A 42 5.59 -0.82 -9.47
N SER A 43 6.38 -0.81 -8.40
CA SER A 43 6.03 -0.21 -7.11
C SER A 43 7.25 0.33 -6.38
N GLN A 44 7.12 1.51 -5.76
CA GLN A 44 8.16 2.11 -4.93
C GLN A 44 7.72 2.18 -3.46
N LYS A 45 8.61 1.79 -2.54
CA LYS A 45 8.37 1.91 -1.09
C LYS A 45 8.89 3.26 -0.62
N ILE A 46 7.98 4.14 -0.20
CA ILE A 46 8.31 5.49 0.28
C ILE A 46 7.90 5.61 1.75
N ARG A 47 8.79 6.15 2.58
CA ARG A 47 8.47 6.50 3.96
C ARG A 47 7.92 7.92 4.00
N ILE A 48 6.70 8.08 4.49
CA ILE A 48 6.01 9.36 4.57
C ILE A 48 5.89 9.76 6.04
N TYR A 49 6.21 11.01 6.34
CA TYR A 49 6.05 11.62 7.67
C TYR A 49 4.97 12.71 7.58
N PRO A 50 3.69 12.36 7.76
CA PRO A 50 2.62 13.34 7.69
C PRO A 50 2.66 14.28 8.90
N GLU A 51 2.14 15.50 8.72
CA GLU A 51 1.82 16.40 9.83
C GLU A 51 0.80 15.74 10.78
N LYS A 52 0.76 16.18 12.05
CA LYS A 52 -0.12 15.61 13.08
C LYS A 52 -1.60 15.65 12.68
N SER A 53 -2.08 16.76 12.12
CA SER A 53 -3.45 16.95 11.62
C SER A 53 -3.78 15.92 10.53
N LEU A 54 -2.90 15.80 9.54
CA LEU A 54 -3.04 14.86 8.44
C LEU A 54 -3.00 13.41 8.90
N HIS A 55 -2.10 13.10 9.85
CA HIS A 55 -2.01 11.77 10.43
C HIS A 55 -3.33 11.33 11.06
N GLN A 56 -4.02 12.23 11.77
CA GLN A 56 -5.33 11.95 12.35
C GLN A 56 -6.38 11.65 11.27
N ILE A 57 -6.41 12.41 10.18
CA ILE A 57 -7.30 12.16 9.03
C ILE A 57 -7.03 10.78 8.44
N TRP A 58 -5.77 10.41 8.23
CA TRP A 58 -5.41 9.09 7.71
C TRP A 58 -5.81 7.96 8.66
N LYS A 59 -5.69 8.16 9.97
CA LYS A 59 -6.17 7.19 10.97
C LYS A 59 -7.70 7.05 10.94
N LYS A 60 -8.45 8.13 10.75
CA LYS A 60 -9.90 8.09 10.55
C LYS A 60 -10.26 7.27 9.30
N TRP A 61 -9.59 7.52 8.18
CA TRP A 61 -9.81 6.76 6.94
C TRP A 61 -9.45 5.28 7.09
N LEU A 62 -8.37 4.96 7.81
CA LEU A 62 -7.98 3.58 8.12
C LEU A 62 -9.08 2.88 8.94
N ALA A 63 -9.61 3.57 9.95
CA ALA A 63 -10.69 3.06 10.77
C ALA A 63 -11.97 2.83 9.96
N ALA A 64 -12.34 3.76 9.08
CA ALA A 64 -13.52 3.65 8.22
C ALA A 64 -13.38 2.49 7.23
N SER A 65 -12.22 2.37 6.59
CA SER A 65 -11.91 1.24 5.70
C SER A 65 -12.02 -0.11 6.43
N ARG A 66 -11.43 -0.23 7.63
CA ARG A 66 -11.53 -1.43 8.46
C ARG A 66 -12.99 -1.76 8.83
N TYR A 67 -13.76 -0.76 9.23
CA TYR A 67 -15.18 -0.95 9.56
C TYR A 67 -15.95 -1.52 8.37
N CYS A 68 -15.87 -0.86 7.21
CA CYS A 68 -16.59 -1.30 6.01
C CYS A 68 -16.16 -2.71 5.56
N PHE A 69 -14.87 -3.04 5.66
CA PHE A 69 -14.37 -4.39 5.41
C PHE A 69 -14.99 -5.42 6.36
N ASN A 70 -14.97 -5.15 7.68
CA ASN A 70 -15.47 -6.09 8.67
C ASN A 70 -16.99 -6.27 8.57
N GLN A 71 -17.74 -5.19 8.32
CA GLN A 71 -19.18 -5.27 8.07
C GLN A 71 -19.50 -6.11 6.83
N ALA A 72 -18.74 -5.94 5.74
CA ALA A 72 -18.89 -6.74 4.54
C ALA A 72 -18.66 -8.24 4.80
N ILE A 73 -17.59 -8.61 5.54
CA ILE A 73 -17.34 -10.01 5.92
C ILE A 73 -18.46 -10.53 6.83
N ALA A 74 -18.90 -9.74 7.82
CA ALA A 74 -19.95 -10.16 8.74
C ALA A 74 -21.27 -10.44 8.01
N TYR A 75 -21.63 -9.58 7.06
CA TYR A 75 -22.80 -9.78 6.21
C TYR A 75 -22.67 -11.07 5.38
N GLN A 76 -21.54 -11.28 4.71
CA GLN A 76 -21.34 -12.46 3.86
C GLN A 76 -21.29 -13.78 4.65
N ARG A 77 -20.79 -13.75 5.88
CA ARG A 77 -20.85 -14.92 6.78
C ARG A 77 -22.29 -15.31 7.11
N LYS A 78 -23.18 -14.34 7.27
CA LYS A 78 -24.60 -14.57 7.57
C LYS A 78 -25.41 -14.97 6.33
N HIS A 79 -25.24 -14.25 5.22
CA HIS A 79 -26.12 -14.35 4.04
C HIS A 79 -25.50 -15.08 2.85
N GLY A 80 -24.21 -15.43 2.92
CA GLY A 80 -23.48 -16.09 1.85
C GLY A 80 -22.83 -15.12 0.87
N LEU A 81 -22.33 -15.68 -0.24
CA LEU A 81 -21.60 -14.91 -1.23
C LEU A 81 -22.57 -14.15 -2.14
N ILE A 82 -22.45 -12.83 -2.16
CA ILE A 82 -23.16 -11.93 -3.10
C ILE A 82 -22.18 -11.16 -3.99
N SER A 83 -22.73 -10.47 -5.00
CA SER A 83 -21.94 -9.61 -5.89
C SER A 83 -21.28 -8.47 -5.08
N LYS A 84 -20.12 -8.00 -5.55
CA LYS A 84 -19.40 -6.88 -4.90
C LYS A 84 -20.21 -5.58 -4.93
N TYR A 85 -21.05 -5.40 -5.96
CA TYR A 85 -21.86 -4.20 -6.15
C TYR A 85 -23.07 -4.19 -5.20
N ASP A 86 -23.72 -5.34 -5.02
CA ASP A 86 -24.83 -5.45 -4.08
C ASP A 86 -24.34 -5.34 -2.64
N LEU A 87 -23.18 -5.95 -2.34
CA LEU A 87 -22.55 -5.83 -1.02
C LEU A 87 -22.23 -4.37 -0.66
N ARG A 88 -21.79 -3.57 -1.63
CA ARG A 88 -21.58 -2.13 -1.46
C ARG A 88 -22.88 -1.42 -1.09
N LYS A 89 -23.98 -1.69 -1.81
CA LYS A 89 -25.28 -1.07 -1.52
C LYS A 89 -25.74 -1.41 -0.10
N VAL A 90 -25.69 -2.69 0.27
CA VAL A 90 -26.11 -3.15 1.59
C VAL A 90 -25.29 -2.51 2.72
N VAL A 91 -23.96 -2.51 2.59
CA VAL A 91 -23.08 -1.99 3.66
C VAL A 91 -23.18 -0.46 3.77
N LEU A 92 -23.24 0.27 2.65
CA LEU A 92 -23.20 1.73 2.65
C LEU A 92 -24.57 2.40 2.78
N ASN A 93 -25.66 1.76 2.38
CA ASN A 93 -27.02 2.28 2.53
C ASN A 93 -27.68 1.78 3.82
N SER A 94 -26.91 1.15 4.72
CA SER A 94 -27.44 0.78 6.04
C SER A 94 -27.78 2.04 6.84
N GLU A 95 -29.00 2.13 7.36
CA GLU A 95 -29.42 3.25 8.21
C GLU A 95 -28.53 3.39 9.46
N SER A 96 -27.97 2.26 9.91
CA SER A 96 -27.03 2.19 11.03
C SER A 96 -25.60 2.66 10.71
N LEU A 97 -25.34 3.28 9.55
CA LEU A 97 -23.99 3.71 9.20
C LEU A 97 -23.58 4.95 10.04
N PRO A 98 -22.52 4.86 10.88
CA PRO A 98 -22.10 5.98 11.70
C PRO A 98 -21.65 7.21 10.88
N ASP A 99 -21.87 8.41 11.39
CA ASP A 99 -21.62 9.66 10.65
C ASP A 99 -20.14 9.87 10.30
N TRP A 100 -19.22 9.50 11.19
CA TRP A 100 -17.78 9.56 10.93
C TRP A 100 -17.34 8.68 9.74
N ILE A 101 -18.16 7.68 9.36
CA ILE A 101 -17.93 6.87 8.15
C ILE A 101 -18.49 7.60 6.93
N LYS A 102 -19.63 8.27 7.05
CA LYS A 102 -20.22 9.07 5.96
C LYS A 102 -19.23 10.15 5.49
N GLU A 103 -18.58 10.82 6.42
CA GLU A 103 -17.53 11.83 6.17
C GLU A 103 -16.29 11.30 5.43
N SER A 104 -15.99 10.00 5.58
CA SER A 104 -14.80 9.41 4.95
C SER A 104 -14.96 9.30 3.43
N PRO A 105 -13.86 9.45 2.65
CA PRO A 105 -13.91 9.40 1.19
C PRO A 105 -14.59 8.14 0.66
N TYR A 106 -15.51 8.34 -0.29
CA TYR A 106 -16.38 7.30 -0.81
C TYR A 106 -15.63 6.07 -1.31
N HIS A 107 -14.62 6.31 -2.16
CA HIS A 107 -13.89 5.24 -2.84
C HIS A 107 -13.06 4.38 -1.90
N LEU A 108 -12.58 4.93 -0.78
CA LEU A 108 -11.86 4.15 0.24
C LEU A 108 -12.77 3.10 0.88
N LYS A 109 -14.02 3.48 1.18
CA LYS A 109 -15.04 2.58 1.73
C LYS A 109 -15.40 1.49 0.73
N VAL A 110 -15.63 1.86 -0.53
CA VAL A 110 -15.96 0.91 -1.60
C VAL A 110 -14.82 -0.08 -1.86
N ASN A 111 -13.57 0.39 -1.92
CA ASN A 111 -12.40 -0.47 -2.10
C ASN A 111 -12.27 -1.49 -0.96
N ALA A 112 -12.54 -1.07 0.28
CA ALA A 112 -12.53 -1.98 1.43
C ALA A 112 -13.58 -3.09 1.32
N ILE A 113 -14.79 -2.77 0.82
CA ILE A 113 -15.87 -3.73 0.61
C ILE A 113 -15.51 -4.72 -0.52
N TYR A 114 -14.89 -4.23 -1.59
CA TYR A 114 -14.44 -5.08 -2.69
C TYR A 114 -13.32 -6.03 -2.26
N ASP A 115 -12.37 -5.54 -1.46
CA ASP A 115 -11.33 -6.36 -0.84
C ASP A 115 -11.93 -7.45 0.07
N ALA A 116 -12.97 -7.12 0.84
CA ALA A 116 -13.68 -8.10 1.67
C ALA A 116 -14.35 -9.18 0.82
N ASN A 117 -15.05 -8.80 -0.24
CA ASN A 117 -15.67 -9.75 -1.17
C ASN A 117 -14.63 -10.71 -1.79
N ALA A 118 -13.49 -10.17 -2.22
CA ALA A 118 -12.39 -10.97 -2.76
C ALA A 118 -11.82 -11.93 -1.70
N ALA A 119 -11.55 -11.44 -0.49
CA ALA A 119 -11.03 -12.26 0.61
C ALA A 119 -12.00 -13.40 0.99
N PHE A 120 -13.30 -13.10 1.04
CA PHE A 120 -14.33 -14.12 1.31
C PHE A 120 -14.38 -15.17 0.20
N LYS A 121 -14.37 -14.75 -1.07
CA LYS A 121 -14.32 -15.66 -2.23
C LYS A 121 -13.11 -16.58 -2.18
N THR A 122 -11.91 -16.03 -1.93
CA THR A 122 -10.69 -16.82 -1.82
C THR A 122 -10.78 -17.82 -0.67
N SER A 123 -11.25 -17.39 0.51
CA SER A 123 -11.42 -18.28 1.66
C SER A 123 -12.42 -19.41 1.38
N ARG A 124 -13.54 -19.13 0.69
CA ARG A 124 -14.49 -20.18 0.27
C ARG A 124 -13.85 -21.18 -0.70
N LYS A 125 -13.08 -20.69 -1.67
CA LYS A 125 -12.35 -21.54 -2.63
C LYS A 125 -11.32 -22.44 -1.94
N SER A 126 -10.68 -21.96 -0.87
CA SER A 126 -9.76 -22.75 -0.05
C SER A 126 -10.45 -23.75 0.88
N GLY A 127 -11.77 -23.96 0.77
CA GLY A 127 -12.52 -24.94 1.57
C GLY A 127 -12.97 -24.44 2.95
N THR A 128 -12.76 -23.16 3.28
CA THR A 128 -13.25 -22.60 4.55
C THR A 128 -14.78 -22.59 4.58
N LYS A 129 -15.38 -22.97 5.71
CA LYS A 129 -16.83 -22.92 5.91
C LYS A 129 -17.32 -21.47 5.99
N GLN A 130 -18.50 -21.19 5.41
CA GLN A 130 -19.11 -19.86 5.38
C GLN A 130 -19.02 -19.05 6.70
N PRO A 131 -19.35 -19.58 7.90
CA PRO A 131 -19.34 -18.78 9.13
C PRO A 131 -17.95 -18.29 9.55
N ILE A 132 -16.88 -18.95 9.07
CA ILE A 132 -15.48 -18.62 9.38
C ILE A 132 -14.73 -18.05 8.17
N CYS A 133 -15.40 -17.83 7.04
CA CYS A 133 -14.78 -17.30 5.83
C CYS A 133 -14.36 -15.85 5.97
N GLY A 134 -13.15 -15.56 5.46
CA GLY A 134 -12.54 -14.23 5.47
C GLY A 134 -12.18 -13.77 6.88
N LYS A 135 -10.90 -13.49 7.14
CA LYS A 135 -10.46 -12.99 8.45
C LYS A 135 -10.85 -11.52 8.62
N PHE A 136 -11.43 -11.16 9.76
CA PHE A 136 -11.65 -9.76 10.11
C PHE A 136 -10.33 -9.01 10.28
N ARG A 137 -10.31 -7.74 9.88
CA ARG A 137 -9.17 -6.83 10.12
C ARG A 137 -9.21 -6.31 11.55
N SER A 138 -8.06 -6.32 12.22
CA SER A 138 -7.90 -5.85 13.59
C SER A 138 -7.32 -4.44 13.64
N VAL A 139 -7.67 -3.69 14.68
CA VAL A 139 -7.01 -2.41 15.01
C VAL A 139 -5.53 -2.64 15.34
N ARG A 140 -5.18 -3.83 15.86
CA ARG A 140 -3.84 -4.20 16.32
C ARG A 140 -2.99 -4.85 15.23
N ASP A 141 -3.50 -4.96 14.00
CA ASP A 141 -2.72 -5.50 12.89
C ASP A 141 -1.44 -4.67 12.68
N ARG A 142 -0.28 -5.34 12.60
CA ARG A 142 1.03 -4.68 12.42
C ARG A 142 1.10 -3.85 11.15
N ILE A 143 0.34 -4.23 10.13
CA ILE A 143 0.29 -3.57 8.83
C ILE A 143 -1.17 -3.31 8.51
N GLN A 144 -1.49 -2.05 8.18
CA GLN A 144 -2.79 -1.63 7.71
C GLN A 144 -2.61 -0.90 6.38
N SER A 145 -3.51 -1.15 5.44
CA SER A 145 -3.42 -0.60 4.09
C SER A 145 -4.72 0.11 3.70
N ILE A 146 -4.55 1.19 2.93
CA ILE A 146 -5.61 1.91 2.24
C ILE A 146 -5.27 1.88 0.76
N LYS A 147 -6.27 1.64 -0.09
CA LYS A 147 -6.13 1.68 -1.54
C LYS A 147 -6.76 2.95 -2.09
N PHE A 148 -5.92 3.77 -2.70
CA PHE A 148 -6.34 4.93 -3.50
C PHE A 148 -6.46 4.52 -4.96
N ARG A 149 -7.33 5.20 -5.71
CA ARG A 149 -7.39 5.09 -7.17
C ARG A 149 -6.45 6.11 -7.79
N VAL A 150 -6.03 5.88 -9.03
CA VAL A 150 -5.16 6.80 -9.76
C VAL A 150 -5.78 8.19 -9.88
N GLU A 151 -7.09 8.25 -10.08
CA GLU A 151 -7.87 9.50 -10.16
C GLU A 151 -7.96 10.28 -8.83
N ASP A 152 -7.67 9.63 -7.70
CA ASP A 152 -7.62 10.30 -6.40
C ASP A 152 -6.32 11.12 -6.27
N PHE A 153 -5.32 10.90 -7.13
CA PHE A 153 -4.11 11.71 -7.23
C PHE A 153 -4.29 12.83 -8.24
N LYS A 154 -4.29 14.09 -7.77
CA LYS A 154 -4.43 15.26 -8.63
C LYS A 154 -3.47 16.36 -8.17
N LYS A 155 -2.89 17.09 -9.13
CA LYS A 155 -1.99 18.23 -8.87
C LYS A 155 -0.84 17.90 -7.90
N GLY A 156 -0.27 16.70 -8.01
CA GLY A 156 0.85 16.27 -7.16
C GLY A 156 0.46 16.01 -5.70
N THR A 157 -0.83 15.82 -5.38
CA THR A 157 -1.34 15.54 -4.03
C THR A 157 -2.44 14.48 -4.08
N TRP A 158 -2.51 13.61 -3.06
CA TRP A 158 -3.60 12.62 -2.92
C TRP A 158 -4.83 13.26 -2.26
N LEU A 159 -6.01 13.13 -2.86
CA LEU A 159 -7.25 13.74 -2.36
C LEU A 159 -7.10 15.24 -2.02
N PRO A 160 -6.76 16.09 -3.00
CA PRO A 160 -6.43 17.51 -2.75
C PRO A 160 -7.58 18.34 -2.16
N SER A 161 -8.84 17.88 -2.25
CA SER A 161 -9.97 18.54 -1.59
C SER A 161 -9.97 18.35 -0.07
N VAL A 162 -9.26 17.34 0.45
CA VAL A 162 -9.20 17.00 1.88
C VAL A 162 -7.79 17.14 2.44
N MET A 163 -6.78 17.07 1.58
CA MET A 163 -5.37 17.03 1.95
C MET A 163 -4.63 18.16 1.24
N PHE A 164 -4.63 19.36 1.80
CA PHE A 164 -3.87 20.49 1.25
C PHE A 164 -2.34 20.39 1.42
N MET A 165 -1.81 19.30 1.99
CA MET A 165 -0.45 19.31 2.56
C MET A 165 0.44 18.12 2.21
N ILE A 166 0.35 17.57 0.99
CA ILE A 166 1.50 16.85 0.41
C ILE A 166 1.70 17.33 -1.03
N LYS A 167 2.43 18.43 -1.22
CA LYS A 167 3.13 18.63 -2.49
C LYS A 167 4.22 17.57 -2.55
N TYR A 168 4.14 16.62 -3.48
CA TYR A 168 5.34 15.88 -3.87
C TYR A 168 6.41 16.89 -4.30
N PRO A 169 7.68 16.77 -3.89
CA PRO A 169 8.74 17.34 -4.72
C PRO A 169 8.56 16.70 -6.09
N SER A 170 8.42 17.54 -7.11
CA SER A 170 8.24 17.12 -8.49
C SER A 170 9.17 15.94 -8.77
N ILE A 171 8.58 14.80 -9.16
CA ILE A 171 9.34 13.85 -9.96
C ILE A 171 9.72 14.69 -11.18
N ARG A 172 10.97 15.13 -11.25
CA ARG A 172 11.55 15.61 -12.50
C ARG A 172 11.46 14.40 -13.41
N THR A 173 10.37 14.31 -14.17
CA THR A 173 10.45 13.72 -15.49
C THR A 173 11.44 14.61 -16.21
N ASN A 174 12.71 14.21 -16.20
CA ASN A 174 13.62 14.63 -17.23
C ASN A 174 13.01 14.05 -18.51
N SER A 175 12.16 14.84 -19.14
CA SER A 175 11.83 14.69 -20.54
C SER A 175 13.14 14.91 -21.29
N TYR A 176 13.83 13.82 -21.59
CA TYR A 176 14.79 13.79 -22.67
C TYR A 176 14.07 13.13 -23.85
N TYR A 177 13.69 14.01 -24.78
CA TYR A 177 13.17 13.83 -26.15
C TYR A 177 11.93 12.95 -26.33
#